data_AF-A0A9Q7UFP9-F1
#
_entry.id   AF-A0A9Q7UFP9-F1
#
_cell.length_a   1.000
_cell.length_b   1.000
_cell.length_c   1.000
_cell.angle_alpha   90.00
_cell.angle_beta   90.00
_cell.angle_gamma   90.00
#
_symmetry.space_group_name_H-M   'P 1'
#
loop_
_entity.id
_entity.type
_entity.pdbx_description
1 polymer ?
#
loop_
_entity_poly.entity_id
_entity_poly.type
_entity_poly.pdbx_seq_one_letter_code
_entity_poly.pdbx_strand_id
1 'polypeptide(L)'
;MPPRVDSVALLERTMQMIREAHANWDEDQVLERAFSVMNLQPNTNQAEKIPRSVLSIVSQIVKLNENNWAIWEPMFMDCIHPIKNTRHILTREIPSGHTDYDEELDSHLLGLILSSCDHGSTSCIDTYTVREQGEEEQLSSTLYKKLKAALTINDKVKLSAIHDRVHEVKLVHRNIANLGKELDQIWNDAARLGSHMDEKLKKSTLYRCVKDNWLYTQTVDSLKATQPGCSYEYAYHTLAKKHQGAELSGHICAAARVTSNRNTTGQTSGPGQIITNRPYGWQ
;
A
#
# COMPACT_ATOMS: atom_id res chain seq x y z
N MET A 1 25.57 19.90 23.79
CA MET A 1 24.44 19.67 22.87
C MET A 1 23.16 19.68 23.69
N PRO A 2 22.18 20.56 23.42
CA PRO A 2 20.86 20.41 24.02
C PRO A 2 20.11 19.25 23.33
N PRO A 3 19.19 18.57 24.01
CA PRO A 3 18.49 17.42 23.45
C PRO A 3 17.52 17.88 22.36
N ARG A 4 17.53 17.19 21.21
CA ARG A 4 16.47 17.31 20.20
C ARG A 4 15.20 16.74 20.81
N VAL A 5 14.25 17.62 21.16
CA VAL A 5 12.90 17.22 21.52
C VAL A 5 12.15 17.01 20.20
N ASP A 6 11.59 15.83 19.98
CA ASP A 6 10.72 15.55 18.83
C ASP A 6 9.53 16.52 18.87
N SER A 7 9.40 17.36 17.84
CA SER A 7 8.36 18.39 17.74
C SER A 7 6.94 17.81 17.80
N VAL A 8 6.76 16.56 17.37
CA VAL A 8 5.51 15.80 17.48
C VAL A 8 5.23 15.41 18.93
N ALA A 9 6.23 14.85 19.63
CA ALA A 9 6.11 14.53 21.05
C ALA A 9 5.87 15.79 21.91
N LEU A 10 6.42 16.93 21.49
CA LEU A 10 6.18 18.22 22.14
C LEU A 10 4.75 18.72 21.92
N LEU A 11 4.21 18.58 20.70
CA LEU A 11 2.82 18.94 20.38
C LEU A 11 1.83 18.04 21.14
N GLU A 12 2.02 16.72 21.10
CA GLU A 12 1.19 15.76 21.82
C GLU A 12 1.19 16.03 23.32
N ARG A 13 2.37 16.32 23.90
CA ARG A 13 2.49 16.64 25.32
C ARG A 13 1.84 17.97 25.67
N THR A 14 1.88 18.95 24.77
CA THR A 14 1.23 20.25 24.96
C THR A 14 -0.29 20.12 24.88
N MET A 15 -0.80 19.38 23.89
CA MET A 15 -2.24 19.06 23.80
C MET A 15 -2.71 18.30 25.04
N GLN A 16 -1.92 17.34 25.54
CA GLN A 16 -2.25 16.60 26.76
C GLN A 16 -2.36 17.51 27.99
N MET A 17 -1.41 18.43 28.19
CA MET A 17 -1.48 19.41 29.29
C MET A 17 -2.71 20.33 29.17
N ILE A 18 -3.11 20.68 27.94
CA ILE A 18 -4.28 21.54 27.69
C ILE A 18 -5.58 20.76 27.94
N ARG A 19 -5.67 19.49 27.54
CA ARG A 19 -6.82 18.62 27.85
C ARG A 19 -7.01 18.48 29.36
N GLU A 20 -5.91 18.34 30.11
CA GLU A 20 -5.93 18.24 31.57
C GLU A 20 -6.38 19.55 32.25
N ALA A 21 -5.99 20.71 31.70
CA ALA A 21 -6.40 22.01 32.21
C ALA A 21 -7.83 22.42 31.79
N HIS A 22 -8.33 21.89 30.67
CA HIS A 22 -9.59 22.28 30.03
C HIS A 22 -10.40 21.06 29.57
N ALA A 23 -10.91 20.28 30.51
CA ALA A 23 -11.61 19.02 30.27
C ALA A 23 -12.92 19.14 29.43
N ASN A 24 -13.41 20.35 29.19
CA ASN A 24 -14.64 20.63 28.45
C ASN A 24 -14.40 21.22 27.05
N TRP A 25 -13.14 21.32 26.61
CA TRP A 25 -12.80 21.82 25.28
C TRP A 25 -12.83 20.69 24.25
N ASP A 26 -13.23 21.03 23.02
CA ASP A 26 -13.16 20.11 21.89
C ASP A 26 -11.72 20.02 21.32
N GLU A 27 -11.48 19.05 20.45
CA GLU A 27 -10.16 18.81 19.84
C GLU A 27 -9.63 20.04 19.11
N ASP A 28 -10.48 20.80 18.41
CA ASP A 28 -10.09 21.95 17.62
C ASP A 28 -9.63 23.12 18.53
N GLN A 29 -10.32 23.34 19.64
CA GLN A 29 -9.96 24.32 20.67
C GLN A 29 -8.65 23.94 21.40
N VAL A 30 -8.49 22.66 21.72
CA VAL A 30 -7.26 22.13 22.33
C VAL A 30 -6.08 22.32 21.38
N LEU A 31 -6.28 22.02 20.10
CA LEU A 31 -5.27 22.12 19.06
C LEU A 31 -4.89 23.58 18.79
N GLU A 32 -5.85 24.48 18.62
CA GLU A 32 -5.62 25.92 18.44
C GLU A 32 -4.83 26.51 19.61
N ARG A 33 -5.17 26.11 20.84
CA ARG A 33 -4.45 26.57 22.03
C ARG A 33 -3.08 25.95 22.18
N ALA A 34 -2.89 24.69 21.78
CA ALA A 34 -1.57 24.08 21.74
C ALA A 34 -0.65 24.84 20.77
N PHE A 35 -1.16 25.20 19.59
CA PHE A 35 -0.45 26.04 18.64
C PHE A 35 -0.16 27.45 19.19
N SER A 36 -1.12 28.07 19.87
CA SER A 36 -0.93 29.39 20.52
C SER A 36 0.14 29.34 21.64
N VAL A 37 0.10 28.34 22.52
CA VAL A 37 1.08 28.12 23.60
C VAL A 37 2.48 27.84 23.05
N MET A 38 2.57 27.17 21.90
CA MET A 38 3.83 26.92 21.21
C MET A 38 4.34 28.13 20.39
N ASN A 39 3.70 29.30 20.47
CA ASN A 39 3.99 30.49 19.65
C ASN A 39 3.97 30.19 18.14
N LEU A 40 3.03 29.34 17.72
CA LEU A 40 2.83 28.96 16.31
C LEU A 40 1.72 29.79 15.63
N GLN A 41 1.11 30.76 16.33
CA GLN A 41 0.15 31.68 15.71
C GLN A 41 0.86 32.76 14.86
N PRO A 42 0.28 33.13 13.70
CA PRO A 42 0.81 34.20 12.86
C PRO A 42 0.57 35.56 13.51
N ASN A 43 1.62 36.39 13.50
CA ASN A 43 1.55 37.76 14.00
C ASN A 43 0.90 38.63 12.93
N THR A 44 -0.27 39.20 13.22
CA THR A 44 -1.24 39.80 12.27
C THR A 44 -0.78 41.01 11.46
N ASN A 45 0.49 41.44 11.54
CA ASN A 45 1.02 42.60 10.81
C ASN A 45 2.34 42.30 10.07
N GLN A 46 2.67 41.03 9.86
CA GLN A 46 3.76 40.60 8.97
C GLN A 46 3.16 39.68 7.91
N ALA A 47 3.71 39.70 6.70
CA ALA A 47 3.40 38.72 5.67
C ALA A 47 3.31 37.32 6.29
N GLU A 48 2.27 36.55 5.96
CA GLU A 48 2.01 35.27 6.62
C GLU A 48 3.12 34.29 6.26
N LYS A 49 4.15 34.23 7.10
CA LYS A 49 5.28 33.31 6.92
C LYS A 49 4.86 31.93 7.37
N ILE A 50 5.10 30.93 6.51
CA ILE A 50 4.92 29.52 6.85
C ILE A 50 5.73 29.19 8.11
N PRO A 51 5.09 28.71 9.19
CA PRO A 51 5.81 28.39 10.42
C PRO A 51 6.90 27.35 10.19
N ARG A 52 8.04 27.49 10.88
CA ARG A 52 9.16 26.52 10.78
C ARG A 52 8.75 25.09 11.15
N SER A 53 7.78 24.94 12.06
CA SER A 53 7.21 23.64 12.41
C SER A 53 6.53 22.98 11.21
N VAL A 54 5.75 23.74 10.43
CA VAL A 54 5.12 23.26 9.19
C VAL A 54 6.18 22.86 8.17
N LEU A 55 7.20 23.70 7.94
CA LEU A 55 8.32 23.35 7.06
C LEU A 55 9.03 22.05 7.49
N SER A 56 9.23 21.88 8.80
CA SER A 56 9.82 20.67 9.37
C SER A 56 8.94 19.44 9.13
N ILE A 57 7.63 19.54 9.33
CA ILE A 57 6.70 18.41 9.13
C ILE A 57 6.63 18.05 7.65
N VAL A 58 6.49 19.05 6.76
CA VAL A 58 6.45 18.83 5.31
C VAL A 58 7.73 18.18 4.81
N SER A 59 8.89 18.52 5.38
CA SER A 59 10.16 17.87 5.05
C SER A 59 10.24 16.38 5.43
N GLN A 60 9.37 15.93 6.34
CA GLN A 60 9.28 14.54 6.78
C GLN A 60 8.24 13.73 5.98
N ILE A 61 7.35 14.40 5.24
CA ILE A 61 6.44 13.72 4.32
C ILE A 61 7.27 13.04 3.23
N VAL A 62 6.85 11.84 2.84
CA VAL A 62 7.43 11.13 1.68
C VAL A 62 7.40 12.06 0.46
N LYS A 63 8.50 12.16 -0.28
CA LYS A 63 8.57 13.01 -1.47
C LYS A 63 7.49 12.63 -2.49
N LEU A 64 6.87 13.63 -3.10
CA LEU A 64 5.85 13.45 -4.14
C LEU A 64 6.49 12.85 -5.39
N ASN A 65 5.95 11.74 -5.86
CA ASN A 65 6.29 11.13 -7.14
C ASN A 65 5.02 10.71 -7.89
N GLU A 66 5.18 10.10 -9.06
CA GLU A 66 4.04 9.74 -9.91
C GLU A 66 3.15 8.59 -9.38
N ASN A 67 3.45 8.02 -8.21
CA ASN A 67 2.77 6.84 -7.67
C ASN A 67 2.09 7.08 -6.31
N ASN A 68 2.27 8.24 -5.69
CA ASN A 68 1.81 8.47 -4.32
C ASN A 68 0.94 9.73 -4.16
N TRP A 69 0.45 10.32 -5.25
CA TRP A 69 -0.41 11.51 -5.20
C TRP A 69 -1.59 11.34 -4.25
N ALA A 70 -2.32 10.23 -4.34
CA ALA A 70 -3.49 9.96 -3.51
C ALA A 70 -3.20 9.88 -2.00
N ILE A 71 -1.95 9.62 -1.61
CA ILE A 71 -1.49 9.61 -0.21
C ILE A 71 -0.89 10.96 0.16
N TRP A 72 -0.13 11.54 -0.77
CA TRP A 72 0.63 12.76 -0.55
C TRP A 72 -0.28 14.00 -0.43
N GLU A 73 -1.29 14.15 -1.30
CA GLU A 73 -2.14 15.35 -1.32
C GLU A 73 -2.88 15.59 0.00
N PRO A 74 -3.54 14.58 0.61
CA PRO A 74 -4.15 14.77 1.93
C PRO A 74 -3.14 15.15 3.00
N MET A 75 -2.00 14.44 3.09
CA MET A 75 -0.97 14.74 4.09
C MET A 75 -0.40 16.15 3.94
N PHE A 76 -0.13 16.57 2.71
CA PHE A 76 0.37 17.91 2.41
C PHE A 76 -0.66 18.97 2.77
N MET A 77 -1.92 18.77 2.37
CA MET A 77 -3.03 19.68 2.68
C MET A 77 -3.25 19.82 4.19
N ASP A 78 -3.24 18.73 4.94
CA ASP A 78 -3.41 18.75 6.39
C ASP A 78 -2.28 19.54 7.09
N CYS A 79 -1.05 19.47 6.56
CA CYS A 79 0.09 20.20 7.13
C CYS A 79 -0.02 21.72 6.95
N ILE A 80 -0.56 22.18 5.83
CA ILE A 80 -0.66 23.61 5.52
C ILE A 80 -2.01 24.20 5.94
N HIS A 81 -3.04 23.38 6.13
CA HIS A 81 -4.39 23.81 6.51
C HIS A 81 -4.46 24.79 7.70
N PRO A 82 -3.63 24.66 8.76
CA PRO A 82 -3.65 25.61 9.88
C PRO A 82 -3.19 27.04 9.52
N ILE A 83 -2.52 27.21 8.37
CA ILE A 83 -2.09 28.53 7.90
C ILE A 83 -3.25 29.14 7.13
N LYS A 84 -3.69 30.31 7.59
CA LYS A 84 -4.80 31.06 6.99
C LYS A 84 -4.57 31.24 5.48
N ASN A 85 -5.67 31.22 4.71
CA ASN A 85 -5.71 31.44 3.26
C ASN A 85 -4.94 30.44 2.37
N THR A 86 -4.02 29.62 2.89
CA THR A 86 -3.18 28.70 2.07
C THR A 86 -3.99 27.74 1.20
N ARG A 87 -4.98 27.06 1.78
CA ARG A 87 -5.88 26.16 1.05
C ARG A 87 -6.63 26.92 -0.04
N HIS A 88 -7.15 28.10 0.28
CA HIS A 88 -7.94 28.92 -0.64
C HIS A 88 -7.07 29.48 -1.78
N ILE A 89 -5.81 29.83 -1.50
CA ILE A 89 -4.83 30.24 -2.51
C ILE A 89 -4.51 29.05 -3.43
N LEU A 90 -4.13 27.89 -2.89
CA LEU A 90 -3.78 26.70 -3.68
C LEU A 90 -4.92 26.18 -4.55
N THR A 91 -6.14 26.21 -4.03
CA THR A 91 -7.35 25.77 -4.75
C THR A 91 -7.92 26.85 -5.67
N ARG A 92 -7.31 28.05 -5.68
CA ARG A 92 -7.71 29.22 -6.47
C ARG A 92 -9.11 29.74 -6.11
N GLU A 93 -9.54 29.53 -4.88
CA GLU A 93 -10.75 30.16 -4.32
C GLU A 93 -10.52 31.66 -4.06
N ILE A 94 -9.29 32.04 -3.69
CA ILE A 94 -8.85 33.44 -3.67
C ILE A 94 -8.01 33.68 -4.95
N PRO A 95 -8.51 34.46 -5.93
CA PRO A 95 -7.77 34.74 -7.16
C PRO A 95 -6.63 35.74 -6.92
N SER A 96 -5.63 35.72 -7.80
CA SER A 96 -4.59 36.75 -7.81
C SER A 96 -5.19 38.14 -8.00
N GLY A 97 -4.70 39.12 -7.24
CA GLY A 97 -5.24 40.48 -7.21
C GLY A 97 -6.43 40.69 -6.25
N HIS A 98 -6.88 39.66 -5.54
CA HIS A 98 -7.83 39.81 -4.44
C HIS A 98 -7.14 40.43 -3.21
N THR A 99 -7.89 41.19 -2.40
CA THR A 99 -7.33 41.84 -1.19
C THR A 99 -6.80 40.85 -0.15
N ASP A 100 -7.41 39.67 -0.07
CA ASP A 100 -6.96 38.57 0.79
C ASP A 100 -5.89 37.67 0.14
N TYR A 101 -5.43 37.99 -1.07
CA TYR A 101 -4.36 37.24 -1.74
C TYR A 101 -2.99 37.69 -1.23
N ASP A 102 -2.22 36.76 -0.68
CA ASP A 102 -0.86 37.02 -0.20
C ASP A 102 0.16 36.44 -1.21
N GLU A 103 0.81 37.33 -1.97
CA GLU A 103 1.84 37.00 -2.97
C GLU A 103 3.08 36.35 -2.34
N GLU A 104 3.48 36.79 -1.15
CA GLU A 104 4.63 36.21 -0.44
C GLU A 104 4.29 34.78 0.02
N LEU A 105 3.07 34.57 0.53
CA LEU A 105 2.59 33.24 0.89
C LEU A 105 2.49 32.30 -0.33
N ASP A 106 1.95 32.76 -1.47
CA ASP A 106 1.90 31.95 -2.70
C ASP A 106 3.30 31.54 -3.16
N SER A 107 4.27 32.46 -3.14
CA SER A 107 5.66 32.15 -3.48
C SER A 107 6.27 31.09 -2.54
N HIS A 108 6.02 31.18 -1.24
CA HIS A 108 6.45 30.17 -0.29
C HIS A 108 5.78 28.81 -0.51
N LEU A 109 4.48 28.79 -0.81
CA LEU A 109 3.75 27.56 -1.15
C LEU A 109 4.28 26.91 -2.42
N LEU A 110 4.62 27.71 -3.44
CA LEU A 110 5.25 27.23 -4.66
C LEU A 110 6.58 26.55 -4.36
N GLY A 111 7.46 27.23 -3.61
CA GLY A 111 8.75 26.65 -3.19
C GLY A 111 8.58 25.38 -2.35
N LEU A 112 7.54 25.33 -1.51
CA LEU A 112 7.23 24.17 -0.69
C LEU A 112 6.78 22.96 -1.53
N ILE A 113 5.90 23.16 -2.52
CA ILE A 113 5.48 22.09 -3.45
C ILE A 113 6.70 21.58 -4.23
N LEU A 114 7.49 22.48 -4.81
CA LEU A 114 8.67 22.12 -5.59
C LEU A 114 9.67 21.33 -4.75
N SER A 115 10.01 21.82 -3.54
CA SER A 115 10.93 21.13 -2.65
C SER A 115 10.39 19.79 -2.15
N SER A 116 9.08 19.57 -2.19
CA SER A 116 8.45 18.31 -1.78
C SER A 116 8.42 17.26 -2.88
N CYS A 117 8.76 17.62 -4.12
CA CYS A 117 8.84 16.68 -5.25
C CYS A 117 10.10 15.81 -5.17
N ASP A 118 9.98 14.56 -5.64
CA ASP A 118 11.10 13.63 -5.79
C ASP A 118 11.81 13.89 -7.11
N HIS A 119 12.99 14.51 -7.04
CA HIS A 119 13.84 14.79 -8.22
C HIS A 119 14.84 13.65 -8.52
N GLY A 120 14.60 12.44 -7.99
CA GLY A 120 15.39 11.27 -8.31
C GLY A 120 15.34 10.95 -9.81
N SER A 121 16.41 10.34 -10.33
CA SER A 121 16.53 10.00 -11.77
C SER A 121 15.46 9.06 -12.31
N THR A 122 14.71 8.39 -11.43
CA THR A 122 13.61 7.48 -11.75
C THR A 122 12.23 8.14 -11.68
N SER A 123 12.13 9.34 -11.12
CA SER A 123 10.88 10.09 -10.99
C SER A 123 10.65 10.93 -12.24
N CYS A 124 9.44 10.87 -12.78
CA CYS A 124 9.05 11.74 -13.90
C CYS A 124 8.33 13.00 -13.42
N ILE A 125 8.32 13.28 -12.11
CA ILE A 125 7.60 14.41 -11.53
C ILE A 125 8.04 15.76 -12.14
N ASP A 126 9.31 15.86 -12.54
CA ASP A 126 9.89 17.06 -13.14
C ASP A 126 9.21 17.47 -14.44
N THR A 127 8.67 16.51 -15.18
CA THR A 127 7.91 16.81 -16.40
C THR A 127 6.65 17.63 -16.12
N TYR A 128 6.13 17.57 -14.90
CA TYR A 128 4.94 18.31 -14.47
C TYR A 128 5.27 19.61 -13.73
N THR A 129 6.48 19.75 -13.18
CA THR A 129 6.90 20.94 -12.43
C THR A 129 7.48 22.03 -13.33
N VAL A 130 7.92 21.67 -14.54
CA VAL A 130 8.41 22.62 -15.55
C VAL A 130 7.30 23.59 -15.95
N ARG A 131 7.65 24.88 -15.87
CA ARG A 131 6.86 26.02 -16.35
C ARG A 131 6.68 25.95 -17.86
N GLU A 132 5.48 26.22 -18.33
CA GLU A 132 5.18 26.20 -19.77
C GLU A 132 5.60 27.51 -20.45
N GLN A 133 5.96 27.40 -21.73
CA GLN A 133 6.46 28.52 -22.51
C GLN A 133 5.32 29.51 -22.80
N GLY A 134 5.39 30.70 -22.19
CA GLY A 134 4.36 31.74 -22.31
C GLY A 134 3.52 32.00 -21.05
N GLU A 135 3.68 31.21 -19.99
CA GLU A 135 3.14 31.58 -18.66
C GLU A 135 3.90 32.80 -18.13
N GLU A 136 3.23 33.88 -17.72
CA GLU A 136 3.87 35.12 -17.20
C GLU A 136 4.52 34.92 -15.81
N GLU A 137 3.91 34.09 -14.96
CA GLU A 137 4.39 33.74 -13.62
C GLU A 137 3.81 32.38 -13.19
N GLN A 138 4.62 31.53 -12.56
CA GLN A 138 4.16 30.23 -12.06
C GLN A 138 3.64 30.40 -10.63
N LEU A 139 2.32 30.44 -10.47
CA LEU A 139 1.68 30.48 -9.16
C LEU A 139 1.63 29.09 -8.52
N SER A 140 1.60 29.03 -7.18
CA SER A 140 1.49 27.75 -6.47
C SER A 140 0.22 27.00 -6.84
N SER A 141 -0.89 27.73 -7.02
CA SER A 141 -2.19 27.19 -7.43
C SER A 141 -2.18 26.59 -8.84
N THR A 142 -1.46 27.20 -9.78
CA THR A 142 -1.31 26.68 -11.15
C THR A 142 -0.53 25.38 -11.14
N LEU A 143 0.61 25.34 -10.44
CA LEU A 143 1.40 24.13 -10.30
C LEU A 143 0.61 23.01 -9.60
N TYR A 144 -0.07 23.32 -8.50
CA TYR A 144 -0.90 22.38 -7.76
C TYR A 144 -1.99 21.77 -8.65
N LYS A 145 -2.70 22.59 -9.42
CA LYS A 145 -3.74 22.14 -10.35
C LYS A 145 -3.16 21.24 -11.46
N LYS A 146 -1.99 21.58 -12.01
CA LYS A 146 -1.30 20.79 -13.04
C LYS A 146 -0.91 19.41 -12.49
N LEU A 147 -0.27 19.37 -11.32
CA LEU A 147 0.07 18.12 -10.63
C LEU A 147 -1.18 17.28 -10.34
N LYS A 148 -2.22 17.89 -9.76
CA LYS A 148 -3.48 17.21 -9.47
C LYS A 148 -4.10 16.58 -10.70
N ALA A 149 -4.18 17.31 -11.81
CA ALA A 149 -4.75 16.80 -13.05
C ALA A 149 -3.92 15.63 -13.62
N ALA A 150 -2.60 15.82 -13.76
CA ALA A 150 -1.72 14.82 -14.37
C ALA A 150 -1.66 13.52 -13.53
N LEU A 151 -1.45 13.66 -12.22
CA LEU A 151 -1.23 12.52 -11.35
C LEU A 151 -2.52 11.76 -11.05
N THR A 152 -3.67 12.45 -10.95
CA THR A 152 -4.98 11.76 -10.83
C THR A 152 -5.30 10.92 -12.08
N ILE A 153 -4.97 11.40 -13.28
CA ILE A 153 -5.16 10.63 -14.52
C ILE A 153 -4.23 9.41 -14.51
N ASN A 154 -2.97 9.61 -14.14
CA ASN A 154 -1.98 8.53 -14.05
C ASN A 154 -2.42 7.43 -13.07
N ASP A 155 -2.92 7.81 -11.89
CA ASP A 155 -3.44 6.88 -10.89
C ASP A 155 -4.63 6.07 -11.45
N LYS A 156 -5.55 6.72 -12.18
CA LYS A 156 -6.67 6.02 -12.83
C LYS A 156 -6.21 4.99 -13.87
N VAL A 157 -5.23 5.34 -14.71
CA VAL A 157 -4.68 4.41 -15.71
C VAL A 157 -4.01 3.23 -15.02
N LYS A 158 -3.20 3.47 -13.99
CA LYS A 158 -2.55 2.41 -13.21
C LYS A 158 -3.55 1.53 -12.48
N LEU A 159 -4.61 2.12 -11.91
CA LEU A 159 -5.71 1.36 -11.29
C LEU A 159 -6.43 0.47 -12.30
N SER A 160 -6.68 0.95 -13.52
CA SER A 160 -7.23 0.12 -14.60
C SER A 160 -6.31 -1.08 -14.89
N ALA A 161 -5.00 -0.84 -15.04
CA ALA A 161 -4.04 -1.91 -15.28
C ALA A 161 -3.96 -2.92 -14.12
N ILE A 162 -4.16 -2.46 -12.88
CA ILE A 162 -4.30 -3.35 -11.71
C ILE A 162 -5.56 -4.20 -11.82
N HIS A 163 -6.70 -3.61 -12.19
CA HIS A 163 -7.93 -4.38 -12.42
C HIS A 163 -7.75 -5.44 -13.52
N ASP A 164 -7.05 -5.11 -14.60
CA ASP A 164 -6.71 -6.07 -15.66
C ASP A 164 -5.82 -7.20 -15.12
N ARG A 165 -4.74 -6.86 -14.38
CA ARG A 165 -3.89 -7.86 -13.71
C ARG A 165 -4.70 -8.77 -12.79
N VAL A 166 -5.60 -8.23 -11.97
CA VAL A 166 -6.50 -9.03 -11.12
C VAL A 166 -7.26 -10.05 -11.95
N HIS A 167 -7.77 -9.67 -13.13
CA HIS A 167 -8.48 -10.58 -14.01
C HIS A 167 -7.59 -11.68 -14.62
N GLU A 168 -6.32 -11.40 -14.83
CA GLU A 168 -5.35 -12.33 -15.42
C GLU A 168 -4.71 -13.30 -14.42
N VAL A 169 -4.65 -12.95 -13.13
CA VAL A 169 -4.03 -13.80 -12.10
C VAL A 169 -4.67 -15.20 -12.08
N LYS A 170 -3.82 -16.21 -12.21
CA LYS A 170 -4.18 -17.63 -12.17
C LYS A 170 -3.19 -18.36 -11.28
N LEU A 171 -3.64 -19.47 -10.69
CA LEU A 171 -2.72 -20.35 -9.97
C LEU A 171 -1.79 -21.08 -10.95
N VAL A 172 -0.60 -20.53 -11.19
CA VAL A 172 0.42 -21.19 -12.00
C VAL A 172 1.20 -22.18 -11.12
N HIS A 173 1.44 -23.40 -11.62
CA HIS A 173 2.23 -24.45 -10.95
C HIS A 173 1.72 -24.96 -9.58
N ARG A 174 0.42 -24.85 -9.28
CA ARG A 174 -0.23 -25.34 -8.04
C ARG A 174 0.25 -24.71 -6.71
N ASN A 175 1.15 -23.73 -6.73
CA ASN A 175 1.73 -23.16 -5.51
C ASN A 175 0.90 -21.99 -4.98
N ILE A 176 0.14 -22.24 -3.91
CA ILE A 176 -0.72 -21.24 -3.26
C ILE A 176 0.07 -20.12 -2.60
N ALA A 177 1.31 -20.37 -2.15
CA ALA A 177 2.13 -19.36 -1.49
C ALA A 177 2.65 -18.32 -2.49
N ASN A 178 3.02 -18.75 -3.70
CA ASN A 178 3.39 -17.82 -4.77
C ASN A 178 2.19 -16.98 -5.22
N LEU A 179 1.01 -17.61 -5.36
CA LEU A 179 -0.23 -16.88 -5.64
C LEU A 179 -0.53 -15.84 -4.56
N GLY A 180 -0.35 -16.19 -3.28
CA GLY A 180 -0.52 -15.25 -2.16
C GLY A 180 0.35 -14.01 -2.31
N LYS A 181 1.65 -14.19 -2.55
CA LYS A 181 2.59 -13.08 -2.75
C LYS A 181 2.21 -12.19 -3.93
N GLU A 182 1.77 -12.77 -5.04
CA GLU A 182 1.34 -12.02 -6.21
C GLU A 182 0.09 -11.19 -5.93
N LEU A 183 -0.90 -11.78 -5.26
CA LEU A 183 -2.12 -11.07 -4.85
C LEU A 183 -1.82 -9.96 -3.84
N ASP A 184 -0.99 -10.23 -2.83
CA ASP A 184 -0.58 -9.22 -1.85
C ASP A 184 0.14 -8.03 -2.52
N GLN A 185 0.99 -8.31 -3.50
CA GLN A 185 1.62 -7.26 -4.30
C GLN A 185 0.59 -6.39 -5.03
N ILE A 186 -0.40 -7.02 -5.67
CA ILE A 186 -1.48 -6.32 -6.38
C ILE A 186 -2.31 -5.46 -5.41
N TRP A 187 -2.63 -5.99 -4.23
CA TRP A 187 -3.39 -5.25 -3.21
C TRP A 187 -2.60 -4.04 -2.68
N ASN A 188 -1.30 -4.22 -2.45
CA ASN A 188 -0.42 -3.14 -2.01
C ASN A 188 -0.23 -2.06 -3.09
N ASP A 189 -0.15 -2.45 -4.36
CA ASP A 189 -0.07 -1.52 -5.48
C ASP A 189 -1.37 -0.69 -5.60
N ALA A 190 -2.53 -1.32 -5.42
CA ALA A 190 -3.82 -0.61 -5.41
C ALA A 190 -3.92 0.40 -4.25
N ALA A 191 -3.51 -0.02 -3.05
CA ALA A 191 -3.54 0.82 -1.86
C ALA A 191 -2.65 2.06 -2.01
N ARG A 192 -1.48 1.94 -2.67
CA ARG A 192 -0.59 3.07 -2.97
C ARG A 192 -1.23 4.13 -3.86
N LEU A 193 -2.14 3.72 -4.75
CA LEU A 193 -2.92 4.59 -5.61
C LEU A 193 -4.22 5.08 -4.94
N GLY A 194 -4.34 4.94 -3.62
CA GLY A 194 -5.52 5.34 -2.86
C GLY A 194 -6.75 4.45 -3.05
N SER A 195 -6.61 3.29 -3.69
CA SER A 195 -7.71 2.36 -3.90
C SER A 195 -7.67 1.23 -2.88
N HIS A 196 -8.72 1.17 -2.05
CA HIS A 196 -8.92 0.05 -1.15
C HIS A 196 -9.74 -1.04 -1.84
N MET A 197 -9.08 -2.12 -2.26
CA MET A 197 -9.77 -3.29 -2.81
C MET A 197 -10.65 -3.95 -1.74
N ASP A 198 -11.93 -4.13 -2.05
CA ASP A 198 -12.87 -4.70 -1.10
C ASP A 198 -12.58 -6.19 -0.82
N GLU A 199 -12.89 -6.65 0.40
CA GLU A 199 -12.64 -8.02 0.84
C GLU A 199 -13.38 -9.07 -0.02
N LYS A 200 -14.54 -8.73 -0.55
CA LYS A 200 -15.33 -9.61 -1.41
C LYS A 200 -14.62 -9.84 -2.74
N LEU A 201 -14.05 -8.80 -3.34
CA LEU A 201 -13.23 -8.88 -4.55
C LEU A 201 -11.98 -9.72 -4.29
N LYS A 202 -11.22 -9.43 -3.23
CA LYS A 202 -10.02 -10.20 -2.86
C LYS A 202 -10.33 -11.70 -2.72
N LYS A 203 -11.40 -12.05 -2.00
CA LYS A 203 -11.87 -13.43 -1.85
C LYS A 203 -12.31 -14.06 -3.17
N SER A 204 -13.10 -13.34 -3.95
CA SER A 204 -13.61 -13.85 -5.24
C SER A 204 -12.47 -14.14 -6.21
N THR A 205 -11.44 -13.29 -6.23
CA THR A 205 -10.22 -13.49 -6.99
C THR A 205 -9.47 -14.73 -6.51
N LEU A 206 -9.22 -14.85 -5.20
CA LEU A 206 -8.56 -16.03 -4.64
C LEU A 206 -9.28 -17.34 -5.02
N TYR A 207 -10.61 -17.39 -4.84
CA TYR A 207 -11.40 -18.58 -5.18
C TYR A 207 -11.38 -18.87 -6.67
N ARG A 208 -11.44 -17.83 -7.52
CA ARG A 208 -11.35 -17.99 -8.97
C ARG A 208 -10.00 -18.58 -9.37
N CYS A 209 -8.89 -18.13 -8.78
CA CYS A 209 -7.56 -18.62 -9.08
C CYS A 209 -7.38 -20.11 -8.74
N VAL A 210 -8.05 -20.62 -7.70
CA VAL A 210 -7.92 -22.02 -7.26
C VAL A 210 -9.05 -22.94 -7.74
N LYS A 211 -10.08 -22.40 -8.43
CA LYS A 211 -11.32 -23.10 -8.78
C LYS A 211 -11.09 -24.42 -9.51
N ASP A 212 -10.17 -24.43 -10.47
CA ASP A 212 -9.94 -25.57 -11.35
C ASP A 212 -8.90 -26.57 -10.79
N ASN A 213 -8.40 -26.32 -9.58
CA ASN A 213 -7.48 -27.22 -8.92
C ASN A 213 -8.21 -28.09 -7.90
N TRP A 214 -8.33 -29.37 -8.25
CA TRP A 214 -9.01 -30.40 -7.47
C TRP A 214 -8.55 -30.49 -6.01
N LEU A 215 -7.30 -30.11 -5.70
CA LEU A 215 -6.77 -30.13 -4.33
C LEU A 215 -7.56 -29.19 -3.40
N TYR A 216 -8.08 -28.09 -3.95
CA TYR A 216 -8.71 -27.01 -3.19
C TYR A 216 -10.23 -27.01 -3.27
N THR A 217 -10.83 -27.70 -4.23
CA THR A 217 -12.29 -27.67 -4.50
C THR A 217 -13.12 -27.88 -3.23
N GLN A 218 -12.88 -28.98 -2.50
CA GLN A 218 -13.62 -29.29 -1.28
C GLN A 218 -13.44 -28.22 -0.18
N THR A 219 -12.23 -27.67 -0.04
CA THR A 219 -11.93 -26.61 0.94
C THR A 219 -12.66 -25.32 0.59
N VAL A 220 -12.67 -24.95 -0.69
CA VAL A 220 -13.38 -23.75 -1.18
C VAL A 220 -14.89 -23.90 -0.98
N ASP A 221 -15.46 -25.06 -1.29
CA ASP A 221 -16.90 -25.31 -1.11
C ASP A 221 -17.28 -25.26 0.38
N SER A 222 -16.44 -25.81 1.25
CA SER A 222 -16.62 -25.74 2.70
C SER A 222 -16.57 -24.31 3.21
N LEU A 223 -15.61 -23.50 2.74
CA LEU A 223 -15.50 -22.08 3.10
C LEU A 223 -16.74 -21.28 2.65
N LYS A 224 -17.25 -21.55 1.46
CA LYS A 224 -18.46 -20.89 0.94
C LYS A 224 -19.72 -21.27 1.74
N ALA A 225 -19.86 -22.54 2.11
CA ALA A 225 -21.06 -23.06 2.77
C ALA A 225 -21.10 -22.73 4.27
N THR A 226 -19.98 -22.85 4.96
CA THR A 226 -19.95 -22.74 6.43
C THR A 226 -19.51 -21.36 6.92
N GLN A 227 -18.77 -20.59 6.11
CA GLN A 227 -18.22 -19.29 6.50
C GLN A 227 -18.22 -18.26 5.37
N PRO A 228 -19.39 -17.91 4.79
CA PRO A 228 -19.48 -16.97 3.67
C PRO A 228 -18.88 -15.59 3.99
N GLY A 229 -18.91 -15.18 5.27
CA GLY A 229 -18.36 -13.92 5.77
C GLY A 229 -16.90 -13.95 6.24
N CYS A 230 -16.14 -15.04 6.05
CA CYS A 230 -14.72 -15.07 6.47
C CYS A 230 -13.89 -14.01 5.73
N SER A 231 -12.77 -13.55 6.31
CA SER A 231 -11.88 -12.59 5.65
C SER A 231 -11.09 -13.23 4.51
N TYR A 232 -10.53 -12.41 3.61
CA TYR A 232 -9.56 -12.86 2.60
C TYR A 232 -8.40 -13.62 3.25
N GLU A 233 -7.81 -13.04 4.30
CA GLU A 233 -6.66 -13.60 5.01
C GLU A 233 -6.96 -14.99 5.58
N TYR A 234 -8.13 -15.17 6.19
CA TYR A 234 -8.57 -16.46 6.71
C TYR A 234 -8.72 -17.50 5.59
N ALA A 235 -9.37 -17.11 4.49
CA ALA A 235 -9.56 -17.99 3.33
C ALA A 235 -8.20 -18.40 2.72
N TYR A 236 -7.27 -17.45 2.58
CA TYR A 236 -5.92 -17.69 2.10
C TYR A 236 -5.16 -18.66 3.00
N HIS A 237 -5.11 -18.42 4.32
CA HIS A 237 -4.41 -19.31 5.26
C HIS A 237 -4.98 -20.72 5.28
N THR A 238 -6.30 -20.86 5.17
CA THR A 238 -6.94 -22.18 5.11
C THR A 238 -6.49 -22.96 3.87
N LEU A 239 -6.40 -22.30 2.70
CA LEU A 239 -5.89 -22.90 1.47
C LEU A 239 -4.38 -23.19 1.55
N ALA A 240 -3.60 -22.29 2.15
CA ALA A 240 -2.17 -22.48 2.38
C ALA A 240 -1.89 -23.73 3.24
N LYS A 241 -2.64 -23.88 4.34
CA LYS A 241 -2.54 -25.05 5.22
C LYS A 241 -2.92 -26.35 4.51
N LYS A 242 -3.96 -26.32 3.65
CA LYS A 242 -4.34 -27.47 2.83
C LYS A 242 -3.22 -27.90 1.88
N HIS A 243 -2.53 -26.93 1.27
CA HIS A 243 -1.40 -27.20 0.39
C HIS A 243 -0.24 -27.88 1.15
N GLN A 244 0.17 -27.30 2.29
CA GLN A 244 1.23 -27.87 3.13
C GLN A 244 0.93 -29.31 3.55
N GLY A 245 -0.32 -29.60 3.93
CA GLY A 245 -0.73 -30.96 4.28
C GLY A 245 -0.61 -31.95 3.11
N ALA A 246 -0.90 -31.51 1.88
CA ALA A 246 -0.79 -32.33 0.69
C ALA A 246 0.68 -32.60 0.30
N GLU A 247 1.55 -31.59 0.42
CA GLU A 247 2.99 -31.77 0.20
C GLU A 247 3.59 -32.77 1.19
N LEU A 248 3.30 -32.61 2.49
CA LEU A 248 3.76 -33.54 3.53
C LEU A 248 3.29 -34.98 3.26
N SER A 249 2.01 -35.15 2.90
CA SER A 249 1.48 -36.47 2.54
C SER A 249 2.18 -37.06 1.32
N GLY A 250 2.46 -36.25 0.29
CA GLY A 250 3.20 -36.69 -0.89
C GLY A 250 4.62 -37.16 -0.56
N HIS A 251 5.32 -36.42 0.30
CA HIS A 251 6.67 -36.77 0.76
C HIS A 251 6.69 -38.08 1.56
N ILE A 252 5.73 -38.30 2.46
CA ILE A 252 5.61 -39.56 3.22
C ILE A 252 5.40 -40.74 2.26
N CYS A 253 4.48 -40.61 1.30
CA CYS A 253 4.22 -41.65 0.31
C CYS A 253 5.44 -41.96 -0.57
N ALA A 254 6.20 -40.93 -0.97
CA ALA A 254 7.43 -41.10 -1.74
C ALA A 254 8.52 -41.80 -0.91
N ALA A 255 8.71 -41.39 0.35
CA ALA A 255 9.69 -41.99 1.25
C ALA A 255 9.38 -43.48 1.54
N ALA A 256 8.10 -43.83 1.71
CA ALA A 256 7.64 -45.20 1.90
C ALA A 256 7.94 -46.10 0.67
N ARG A 257 7.77 -45.57 -0.55
CA ARG A 257 8.13 -46.31 -1.78
C ARG A 257 9.63 -46.54 -1.91
N VAL A 258 10.46 -45.56 -1.54
CA VAL A 258 11.93 -45.69 -1.56
C VAL A 258 12.42 -46.73 -0.54
N THR A 259 11.80 -46.79 0.64
CA THR A 259 12.13 -47.81 1.65
C THR A 259 11.64 -49.20 1.24
N SER A 260 10.44 -49.31 0.64
CA SER A 260 9.93 -50.59 0.14
C SER A 260 10.80 -51.16 -0.99
N ASN A 261 11.30 -50.32 -1.90
CA ASN A 261 12.17 -50.76 -3.00
C ASN A 261 13.57 -51.20 -2.53
N ARG A 262 14.06 -50.70 -1.39
CA ARG A 262 15.33 -51.15 -0.78
C ARG A 262 15.20 -52.53 -0.10
N ASN A 263 14.01 -52.90 0.36
CA ASN A 263 13.79 -54.19 1.02
C ASN A 263 13.63 -55.36 0.03
N THR A 264 13.46 -55.09 -1.27
CA THR A 264 13.38 -56.13 -2.32
C THR A 264 14.71 -56.50 -2.97
N THR A 265 15.79 -55.76 -2.74
CA THR A 265 17.13 -56.04 -3.33
C THR A 265 18.08 -56.82 -2.43
N GLY A 266 17.60 -57.31 -1.28
CA GLY A 266 18.46 -57.97 -0.30
C GLY A 266 17.79 -59.09 0.46
N GLN A 267 17.29 -60.13 -0.22
CA GLN A 267 17.21 -61.50 0.32
C GLN A 267 16.68 -62.48 -0.74
N THR A 268 17.57 -63.31 -1.29
CA THR A 268 17.53 -64.79 -1.16
C THR A 268 18.72 -65.42 -1.90
N SER A 269 19.71 -65.90 -1.13
CA SER A 269 20.63 -66.99 -1.49
C SER A 269 20.26 -68.15 -0.56
N GLY A 270 19.49 -69.14 -1.02
CA GLY A 270 19.95 -70.48 -1.49
C GLY A 270 19.45 -71.57 -0.52
N PRO A 271 19.70 -72.89 -0.72
CA PRO A 271 19.97 -73.66 -1.94
C PRO A 271 19.17 -75.00 -2.06
N GLY A 272 19.08 -75.55 -3.29
CA GLY A 272 19.11 -77.01 -3.57
C GLY A 272 17.80 -77.81 -3.63
N GLN A 273 17.39 -78.25 -4.82
CA GLN A 273 17.58 -79.64 -5.31
C GLN A 273 16.94 -79.86 -6.70
N ILE A 274 17.67 -80.65 -7.50
CA ILE A 274 17.39 -81.12 -8.87
C ILE A 274 16.36 -82.26 -8.81
N ILE A 275 15.30 -82.27 -9.65
CA ILE A 275 14.80 -83.49 -10.34
C ILE A 275 14.21 -83.10 -11.72
N THR A 276 14.65 -83.86 -12.72
CA THR A 276 14.28 -83.93 -14.15
C THR A 276 12.84 -84.41 -14.42
N ASN A 277 12.19 -83.89 -15.48
CA ASN A 277 11.66 -84.66 -16.64
C ASN A 277 10.62 -83.87 -17.45
N ARG A 278 10.84 -83.76 -18.78
CA ARG A 278 9.77 -83.59 -19.79
C ARG A 278 8.95 -84.88 -19.88
N PRO A 279 7.67 -84.83 -20.30
CA PRO A 279 7.35 -85.13 -21.71
C PRO A 279 6.21 -84.30 -22.37
N TYR A 280 6.18 -84.33 -23.72
CA TYR A 280 5.07 -84.23 -24.72
C TYR A 280 3.79 -83.39 -24.37
N GLY A 281 3.28 -82.45 -25.17
CA GLY A 281 3.08 -82.42 -26.63
C GLY A 281 1.63 -82.83 -26.99
N TRP A 282 0.75 -81.90 -27.37
CA TRP A 282 -0.54 -81.96 -28.13
C TRP A 282 -1.06 -80.49 -28.18
N GLN A 283 -1.46 -79.82 -29.27
CA GLN A 283 -1.73 -80.10 -30.68
C GLN A 283 -1.09 -78.99 -31.54
#